data_AF-A0A6P0SW43-F1
#
_entry.id   AF-A0A6P0SW43-F1
#
_cell.length_a   1.000
_cell.length_b   1.000
_cell.length_c   1.000
_cell.angle_alpha   90.00
_cell.angle_beta   90.00
_cell.angle_gamma   90.00
#
_symmetry.space_group_name_H-M   'P 1'
#
loop_
_entity.id
_entity.type
_entity.pdbx_description
1 polymer ?
#
loop_
_entity_poly.entity_id
_entity_poly.type
_entity_poly.pdbx_seq_one_letter_code
_entity_poly.pdbx_strand_id
1 'polypeptide(L)'
;NAKIAENRNLLSSAKARLKQKFLYAPVDGVVSSLNVANIGEVFQPGQTIAEVAPQDAPLVLSASLPNQEAGFIKQGMPVQIKLDAYPYQEYGIIKGKVTSLSADAKTDQQLGSVYEVEVSLNRDYVTEDDQMIRFKAGQTAKADIIIRRRRIVDFLLDPIRQLQKGGVNL
;
A
#
# COMPACT_ATOMS: atom_id res chain seq x y z
N ASN A 1 -34.93 23.41 -34.16
CA ASN A 1 -34.24 22.25 -33.57
C ASN A 1 -32.71 22.37 -33.58
N ALA A 2 -32.03 22.56 -34.73
CA ALA A 2 -30.56 22.66 -34.78
C ALA A 2 -29.96 23.86 -33.98
N LYS A 3 -30.53 25.06 -34.11
CA LYS A 3 -30.06 26.26 -33.37
C LYS A 3 -30.14 26.12 -31.84
N ILE A 4 -31.12 25.36 -31.34
CA ILE A 4 -31.30 25.08 -29.91
C ILE A 4 -30.21 24.12 -29.41
N ALA A 5 -29.84 23.12 -30.23
CA ALA A 5 -28.75 22.21 -29.91
C ALA A 5 -27.39 22.94 -29.89
N GLU A 6 -27.14 23.81 -30.86
CA GLU A 6 -25.95 24.66 -30.94
C GLU A 6 -25.81 25.57 -29.71
N ASN A 7 -26.87 26.30 -29.34
CA ASN A 7 -26.86 27.15 -28.15
C ASN A 7 -26.68 26.37 -26.84
N ARG A 8 -27.22 25.14 -26.74
CA ARG A 8 -26.99 24.27 -25.58
C ARG A 8 -25.52 23.84 -25.47
N ASN A 9 -24.87 23.52 -26.59
CA ASN A 9 -23.46 23.15 -26.61
C ASN A 9 -22.55 24.33 -26.22
N LEU A 10 -22.85 25.53 -26.71
CA LEU A 10 -22.16 26.76 -26.32
C LEU A 10 -22.32 27.05 -24.82
N LEU A 11 -23.54 26.94 -24.30
CA LEU A 11 -23.81 27.13 -22.88
C LEU A 11 -23.09 26.08 -22.01
N SER A 12 -23.07 24.81 -22.43
CA SER A 12 -22.35 23.74 -21.74
C SER A 12 -20.84 24.01 -21.71
N SER A 13 -20.27 24.39 -22.85
CA SER A 13 -18.84 24.74 -22.98
C SER A 13 -18.46 25.95 -22.12
N ALA A 14 -19.29 27.00 -22.12
CA ALA A 14 -19.07 28.19 -21.29
C ALA A 14 -19.14 27.85 -19.79
N LYS A 15 -20.10 27.02 -19.37
CA LYS A 15 -20.22 26.54 -17.98
C LYS A 15 -19.02 25.68 -17.57
N ALA A 16 -18.54 24.80 -18.45
CA ALA A 16 -17.36 23.97 -18.20
C ALA A 16 -16.11 24.83 -18.01
N ARG A 17 -15.89 25.84 -18.86
CA ARG A 17 -14.79 26.80 -18.73
C ARG A 17 -14.85 27.58 -17.42
N LEU A 18 -16.06 27.95 -16.96
CA LEU A 18 -16.21 28.65 -15.69
C LEU A 18 -15.85 27.75 -14.50
N LYS A 19 -16.24 26.47 -14.53
CA LYS A 19 -15.88 25.50 -13.49
C LYS A 19 -14.36 25.26 -13.42
N GLN A 20 -13.66 25.29 -14.55
CA GLN A 20 -12.21 25.11 -14.61
C GLN A 20 -11.41 26.27 -14.00
N LYS A 21 -12.04 27.40 -13.64
CA LYS A 21 -11.38 28.52 -12.94
C LYS A 21 -11.19 28.28 -11.45
N PHE A 22 -11.96 27.35 -10.87
CA PHE A 22 -11.88 27.01 -9.46
C PHE A 22 -11.39 25.57 -9.32
N LEU A 23 -10.40 25.38 -8.46
CA LEU A 23 -9.93 24.06 -8.09
C LEU A 23 -10.55 23.67 -6.76
N TYR A 24 -11.13 22.48 -6.72
CA TYR A 24 -11.71 21.89 -5.53
C TYR A 24 -10.89 20.66 -5.15
N ALA A 25 -10.79 20.38 -3.86
CA ALA A 25 -10.20 19.14 -3.39
C ALA A 25 -11.01 17.95 -3.95
N PRO A 26 -10.36 16.92 -4.50
CA PRO A 26 -11.07 15.75 -5.03
C PRO A 26 -11.61 14.84 -3.90
N VAL A 27 -11.06 14.98 -2.69
CA VAL A 27 -11.38 14.20 -1.50
C VAL A 27 -11.27 15.07 -0.25
N ASP A 28 -12.01 14.72 0.80
CA ASP A 28 -11.88 15.33 2.11
C ASP A 28 -10.54 14.93 2.76
N GLY A 29 -9.80 15.90 3.30
CA GLY A 29 -8.47 15.65 3.83
C GLY A 29 -7.70 16.89 4.26
N VAL A 30 -6.43 16.68 4.58
CA VAL A 30 -5.49 17.73 4.98
C VAL A 30 -4.54 18.00 3.82
N VAL A 31 -4.28 19.28 3.52
CA VAL A 31 -3.28 19.66 2.51
C VAL A 31 -1.89 19.31 3.05
N SER A 32 -1.22 18.33 2.44
CA SER A 32 0.12 17.89 2.82
C SER A 32 1.21 18.75 2.18
N SER A 33 0.95 19.25 0.97
CA SER A 33 1.84 20.15 0.25
C SER A 33 1.04 21.14 -0.60
N LEU A 34 1.52 22.38 -0.69
CA LEU A 34 0.95 23.44 -1.50
C LEU A 34 2.06 24.07 -2.36
N ASN A 35 2.03 23.81 -3.65
CA ASN A 35 2.99 24.31 -4.64
C ASN A 35 2.52 25.64 -5.24
N VAL A 36 2.09 26.58 -4.39
CA VAL A 36 1.70 27.93 -4.80
C VAL A 36 2.62 28.91 -4.08
N ALA A 37 3.51 29.56 -4.83
CA ALA A 37 4.47 30.49 -4.25
C ALA A 37 3.85 31.88 -4.13
N ASN A 38 3.13 32.35 -5.15
CA ASN A 38 2.67 33.74 -5.24
C ASN A 38 1.27 33.90 -5.87
N ILE A 39 0.60 35.00 -5.52
CA ILE A 39 -0.66 35.41 -6.16
C ILE A 39 -0.34 35.89 -7.59
N GLY A 40 -1.10 35.41 -8.58
CA GLY A 40 -0.95 35.78 -10.00
C GLY A 40 -0.01 34.87 -10.79
N GLU A 41 0.48 33.79 -10.17
CA GLU A 41 1.28 32.75 -10.82
C GLU A 41 0.44 31.99 -11.87
N VAL A 42 1.06 31.70 -13.03
CA VAL A 42 0.41 31.01 -14.15
C VAL A 42 0.80 29.53 -14.13
N PHE A 43 -0.19 28.66 -13.97
CA PHE A 43 0.00 27.21 -13.97
C PHE A 43 -0.18 26.61 -15.35
N GLN A 44 0.66 25.63 -15.69
CA GLN A 44 0.49 24.84 -16.90
C GLN A 44 -0.53 23.71 -16.67
N PRO A 45 -1.29 23.29 -17.70
CA PRO A 45 -2.14 22.11 -17.59
C PRO A 45 -1.35 20.88 -17.15
N GLY A 46 -1.86 20.17 -16.14
CA GLY A 46 -1.21 18.97 -15.57
C GLY A 46 -0.16 19.25 -14.51
N GLN A 47 0.12 20.51 -14.19
CA GLN A 47 0.99 20.87 -13.07
C GLN A 47 0.30 20.56 -11.73
N THR A 48 1.01 19.88 -10.82
CA THR A 48 0.54 19.60 -9.46
C THR A 48 0.58 20.86 -8.60
N ILE A 49 -0.59 21.30 -8.12
CA ILE A 49 -0.74 22.53 -7.33
C ILE A 49 -0.79 22.25 -5.83
N ALA A 50 -1.44 21.16 -5.43
CA ALA A 50 -1.52 20.75 -4.03
C ALA A 50 -1.63 19.24 -3.92
N GLU A 51 -1.17 18.70 -2.79
CA GLU A 51 -1.36 17.31 -2.40
C GLU A 51 -2.31 17.27 -1.19
N VAL A 52 -3.29 16.37 -1.24
CA VAL A 52 -4.30 16.22 -0.17
C VAL A 52 -4.18 14.81 0.40
N ALA A 53 -3.83 14.71 1.67
CA ALA A 53 -3.87 13.48 2.44
C ALA A 53 -5.30 13.23 2.93
N PRO A 54 -5.98 12.16 2.50
CA PRO A 54 -7.35 11.90 2.91
C PRO A 54 -7.45 11.67 4.42
N GLN A 55 -8.49 12.21 5.06
CA GLN A 55 -8.65 12.12 6.52
C GLN A 55 -8.94 10.69 7.00
N ASP A 56 -9.71 9.93 6.21
CA ASP A 56 -10.15 8.57 6.55
C ASP A 56 -9.37 7.49 5.78
N ALA A 57 -8.16 7.80 5.32
CA ALA A 57 -7.32 6.79 4.69
C ALA A 57 -6.94 5.70 5.72
N PRO A 58 -7.22 4.42 5.45
CA PRO A 58 -6.79 3.36 6.34
C PRO A 58 -5.26 3.32 6.39
N LEU A 59 -4.71 3.11 7.59
CA LEU A 59 -3.28 2.90 7.74
C LEU A 59 -2.89 1.57 7.06
N VAL A 60 -1.97 1.66 6.11
CA VAL A 60 -1.40 0.53 5.39
C VAL A 60 0.10 0.49 5.61
N LEU A 61 0.66 -0.71 5.61
CA LEU A 61 2.11 -0.90 5.58
C LEU A 61 2.53 -1.13 4.13
N SER A 62 3.34 -0.23 3.59
CA SER A 62 4.09 -0.48 2.35
C SER A 62 5.41 -1.14 2.68
N ALA A 63 5.70 -2.27 2.04
CA ALA A 63 6.90 -3.08 2.27
C ALA A 63 7.58 -3.44 0.95
N SER A 64 8.91 -3.37 0.93
CA SER A 64 9.72 -3.83 -0.19
C SER A 64 9.97 -5.34 -0.10
N LEU A 65 9.61 -6.06 -1.16
CA LEU A 65 9.78 -7.50 -1.27
C LEU A 65 10.85 -7.84 -2.33
N PRO A 66 11.90 -8.61 -2.01
CA PRO A 66 12.88 -9.05 -3.00
C PRO A 66 12.22 -9.83 -4.15
N ASN A 67 12.65 -9.59 -5.39
CA ASN A 67 12.10 -10.26 -6.58
C ASN A 67 12.08 -11.80 -6.46
N GLN A 68 13.08 -12.39 -5.81
CA GLN A 68 13.17 -13.85 -5.61
C GLN A 68 11.99 -14.42 -4.79
N GLU A 69 11.37 -13.61 -3.93
CA GLU A 69 10.27 -14.02 -3.05
C GLU A 69 8.89 -13.68 -3.64
N ALA A 70 8.82 -12.75 -4.60
CA ALA A 70 7.59 -12.26 -5.21
C ALA A 70 6.74 -13.37 -5.87
N GLY A 71 7.38 -14.39 -6.43
CA GLY A 71 6.70 -15.45 -7.19
C GLY A 71 5.65 -16.27 -6.43
N PHE A 72 5.67 -16.25 -5.10
CA PHE A 72 4.72 -17.00 -4.27
C PHE A 72 3.69 -16.12 -3.56
N ILE A 73 3.83 -14.79 -3.61
CA ILE A 73 2.96 -13.88 -2.88
C ILE A 73 1.66 -13.66 -3.64
N LYS A 74 0.55 -13.65 -2.89
CA LYS A 74 -0.79 -13.41 -3.42
C LYS A 74 -1.56 -12.50 -2.49
N GLN A 75 -2.48 -11.73 -3.07
CA GLN A 75 -3.45 -10.95 -2.32
C GLN A 75 -4.22 -11.85 -1.33
N GLY A 76 -4.47 -11.34 -0.13
CA GLY A 76 -5.17 -12.02 0.95
C GLY A 76 -4.30 -12.93 1.82
N MET A 77 -3.02 -13.13 1.48
CA MET A 77 -2.10 -13.89 2.32
C MET A 77 -1.95 -13.26 3.71
N PRO A 78 -1.93 -14.06 4.79
CA PRO A 78 -1.80 -13.54 6.14
C PRO A 78 -0.37 -13.05 6.40
N VAL A 79 -0.26 -11.91 7.06
CA VAL A 79 1.00 -11.24 7.37
C VAL A 79 1.11 -11.01 8.88
N GLN A 80 2.32 -11.18 9.40
CA GLN A 80 2.70 -10.80 10.77
C GLN A 80 3.58 -9.54 10.71
N ILE A 81 3.12 -8.48 11.34
CA ILE A 81 3.76 -7.17 11.31
C ILE A 81 4.37 -6.88 12.69
N LYS A 82 5.66 -6.55 12.69
CA LYS A 82 6.44 -6.18 13.87
C LYS A 82 6.86 -4.72 13.71
N LEU A 83 6.32 -3.83 14.52
CA LEU A 83 6.67 -2.41 14.50
C LEU A 83 8.01 -2.21 15.20
N ASP A 84 8.87 -1.37 14.62
CA ASP A 84 10.18 -1.10 15.23
C ASP A 84 10.04 -0.19 16.47
N ALA A 85 9.06 0.71 16.46
CA ALA A 85 8.75 1.58 17.58
C ALA A 85 8.12 0.86 18.79
N TYR A 86 7.59 -0.35 18.60
CA TYR A 86 6.90 -1.12 19.63
C TYR A 86 7.38 -2.58 19.61
N PRO A 87 8.33 -2.95 20.49
CA PRO A 87 8.88 -4.30 20.52
C PRO A 87 7.80 -5.38 20.62
N TYR A 88 7.77 -6.29 19.66
CA TYR A 88 6.74 -7.34 19.58
C TYR A 88 6.73 -8.31 20.78
N GLN A 89 7.82 -8.35 21.55
CA GLN A 89 7.92 -9.17 22.77
C GLN A 89 7.03 -8.64 23.90
N GLU A 90 6.75 -7.34 23.88
CA GLU A 90 5.93 -6.64 24.88
C GLU A 90 4.53 -6.35 24.33
N TYR A 91 4.44 -5.79 23.12
CA TYR A 91 3.18 -5.33 22.53
C TYR A 91 2.51 -6.35 21.59
N GLY A 92 3.18 -7.49 21.37
CA GLY A 92 2.73 -8.53 20.46
C GLY A 92 2.90 -8.18 18.98
N ILE A 93 2.41 -9.07 18.13
CA ILE A 93 2.49 -8.96 16.67
C ILE A 93 1.17 -8.42 16.14
N ILE A 94 1.23 -7.46 15.23
CA ILE A 94 0.06 -6.97 14.50
C ILE A 94 -0.24 -7.93 13.35
N LYS A 95 -1.46 -8.46 13.30
CA LYS A 95 -1.89 -9.31 12.19
C LYS A 95 -2.38 -8.45 11.04
N GLY A 96 -2.14 -8.90 9.82
CA GLY A 96 -2.55 -8.22 8.61
C GLY A 96 -2.78 -9.17 7.44
N LYS A 97 -3.08 -8.58 6.29
CA LYS A 97 -3.20 -9.30 5.02
C LYS A 97 -2.62 -8.48 3.87
N VAL A 98 -1.98 -9.16 2.93
CA VAL A 98 -1.54 -8.56 1.67
C VAL A 98 -2.76 -8.00 0.94
N THR A 99 -2.77 -6.69 0.66
CA THR A 99 -3.83 -6.01 -0.09
C THR A 99 -3.47 -5.86 -1.56
N SER A 100 -2.20 -5.60 -1.86
CA SER A 100 -1.72 -5.45 -3.23
C SER A 100 -0.24 -5.82 -3.35
N LEU A 101 0.17 -6.13 -4.58
CA LEU A 101 1.55 -6.35 -5.01
C LEU A 101 1.73 -5.56 -6.30
N SER A 102 2.82 -4.79 -6.42
CA SER A 102 3.11 -4.03 -7.64
C SER A 102 3.22 -4.95 -8.86
N ALA A 103 2.81 -4.46 -10.03
CA ALA A 103 2.89 -5.24 -11.27
C ALA A 103 4.33 -5.35 -11.78
N ASP A 104 5.17 -4.37 -11.44
CA ASP A 104 6.55 -4.24 -11.84
C ASP A 104 7.48 -4.11 -10.61
N ALA A 105 8.74 -4.49 -10.81
CA ALA A 105 9.78 -4.32 -9.83
C ALA A 105 10.46 -2.97 -10.00
N LYS A 106 10.72 -2.29 -8.88
CA LYS A 106 11.50 -1.05 -8.81
C LYS A 106 12.94 -1.37 -8.39
N THR A 107 13.87 -0.52 -8.79
CA THR A 107 15.27 -0.63 -8.37
C THR A 107 15.45 0.06 -7.02
N ASP A 108 15.82 -0.72 -6.01
CA ASP A 108 16.27 -0.26 -4.71
C ASP A 108 17.80 -0.29 -4.64
N GLN A 109 18.41 0.75 -4.06
CA GLN A 109 19.87 0.90 -4.02
C GLN A 109 20.56 -0.17 -3.16
N GLN A 110 19.87 -0.71 -2.16
CA GLN A 110 20.43 -1.68 -1.20
C GLN A 110 19.98 -3.10 -1.50
N LEU A 111 18.71 -3.27 -1.89
CA LEU A 111 18.06 -4.58 -2.08
C LEU A 111 18.03 -5.04 -3.54
N GLY A 112 18.40 -4.17 -4.48
CA GLY A 112 18.31 -4.45 -5.92
C GLY A 112 16.87 -4.39 -6.41
N SER A 113 16.46 -5.31 -7.28
CA SER A 113 15.10 -5.32 -7.84
C SER A 113 14.08 -5.81 -6.80
N VAL A 114 13.15 -4.94 -6.42
CA VAL A 114 12.12 -5.20 -5.40
C VAL A 114 10.72 -4.91 -5.92
N TYR A 115 9.73 -5.66 -5.44
CA TYR A 115 8.32 -5.36 -5.61
C TYR A 115 7.79 -4.61 -4.39
N GLU A 116 6.82 -3.75 -4.61
CA GLU A 116 6.12 -3.05 -3.54
C GLU A 116 4.90 -3.87 -3.14
N VAL A 117 4.77 -4.16 -1.84
CA VAL A 117 3.65 -4.91 -1.26
C VAL A 117 2.93 -4.02 -0.28
N GLU A 118 1.62 -3.86 -0.45
CA GLU A 118 0.80 -3.24 0.57
C GLU A 118 0.18 -4.30 1.46
N VAL A 119 0.17 -4.01 2.77
CA VAL A 119 -0.40 -4.87 3.79
C VAL A 119 -1.37 -4.07 4.63
N SER A 120 -2.60 -4.56 4.73
CA SER A 120 -3.60 -4.07 5.67
C SER A 120 -3.27 -4.49 7.10
N LEU A 121 -3.49 -3.59 8.06
CA LEU A 121 -3.36 -3.89 9.48
C LEU A 121 -4.75 -4.20 10.06
N ASN A 122 -4.88 -5.27 10.85
CA ASN A 122 -6.14 -5.57 11.55
C ASN A 122 -6.43 -4.59 12.69
N ARG A 123 -5.40 -3.88 13.18
CA ARG A 123 -5.48 -2.80 14.16
C ARG A 123 -4.34 -1.82 13.93
N ASP A 124 -4.60 -0.55 14.18
CA ASP A 124 -3.70 0.59 13.98
C ASP A 124 -3.26 1.22 15.32
N TYR A 125 -3.26 0.42 16.39
CA TYR A 125 -2.87 0.85 17.74
C TYR A 125 -2.21 -0.28 18.52
N VAL A 126 -1.46 0.12 19.54
CA VAL A 126 -1.05 -0.72 20.68
C VAL A 126 -1.70 -0.20 21.96
N THR A 127 -1.72 -1.04 22.98
CA THR A 127 -2.22 -0.69 24.31
C THR A 127 -1.05 -0.69 25.28
N GLU A 128 -0.88 0.42 26.00
CA GLU A 128 0.11 0.62 27.07
C GLU A 128 -0.64 1.24 28.25
N ASP A 129 -0.57 0.65 29.45
CA ASP A 129 -1.25 1.15 30.65
C ASP A 129 -2.75 1.52 30.44
N ASP A 130 -3.50 0.64 29.76
CA ASP A 130 -4.90 0.85 29.34
C ASP A 130 -5.16 2.04 28.41
N GLN A 131 -4.10 2.70 27.91
CA GLN A 131 -4.18 3.75 26.90
C GLN A 131 -3.95 3.18 25.50
N MET A 132 -4.81 3.59 24.56
CA MET A 132 -4.64 3.26 23.14
C MET A 132 -3.70 4.25 22.48
N ILE A 133 -2.53 3.77 22.04
CA ILE A 133 -1.56 4.56 21.29
C ILE A 133 -1.69 4.21 19.82
N ARG A 134 -2.18 5.17 19.02
CA ARG A 134 -2.33 5.03 17.56
C ARG A 134 -0.97 5.09 16.87
N PHE A 135 -0.82 4.26 15.84
CA PHE A 135 0.32 4.31 14.94
C PHE A 135 0.30 5.57 14.11
N LYS A 136 1.49 5.98 13.65
CA LYS A 136 1.67 7.18 12.83
C LYS A 136 2.30 6.82 11.50
N ALA A 137 1.91 7.52 10.44
CA ALA A 137 2.59 7.43 9.15
C ALA A 137 4.07 7.76 9.30
N GLY A 138 4.92 7.04 8.56
CA GLY A 138 6.38 7.17 8.63
C GLY A 138 7.07 6.28 9.67
N GLN A 139 6.33 5.53 10.50
CA GLN A 139 6.92 4.49 11.33
C GLN A 139 7.40 3.31 10.47
N THR A 140 8.49 2.67 10.92
CA THR A 140 9.07 1.49 10.26
C THR A 140 8.60 0.19 10.91
N ALA A 141 8.52 -0.86 10.11
CA ALA A 141 8.09 -2.18 10.54
C ALA A 141 8.69 -3.28 9.65
N LYS A 142 8.72 -4.50 10.18
CA LYS A 142 8.99 -5.73 9.43
C LYS A 142 7.71 -6.53 9.22
N ALA A 143 7.54 -7.06 8.02
CA ALA A 143 6.38 -7.85 7.62
C ALA A 143 6.80 -9.27 7.23
N ASP A 144 6.36 -10.27 7.99
CA ASP A 144 6.56 -11.68 7.68
C ASP A 144 5.29 -12.22 6.98
N ILE A 145 5.39 -12.49 5.68
CA ILE A 145 4.27 -13.04 4.89
C ILE A 145 4.26 -14.57 5.01
N ILE A 146 3.12 -15.13 5.43
CA ILE A 146 3.01 -16.58 5.67
C ILE A 146 2.66 -17.29 4.36
N ILE A 147 3.69 -17.82 3.68
CA ILE A 147 3.55 -18.50 2.38
C ILE A 147 3.07 -19.96 2.47
N ARG A 148 3.46 -20.71 3.50
CA ARG A 148 3.08 -22.12 3.70
C ARG A 148 3.06 -22.46 5.18
N ARG A 149 2.19 -23.41 5.55
CA ARG A 149 2.21 -24.06 6.87
C ARG A 149 2.67 -25.50 6.67
N ARG A 150 3.80 -25.88 7.27
CA ARG A 150 4.28 -27.27 7.32
C ARG A 150 4.04 -27.83 8.71
N ARG A 151 3.59 -29.08 8.82
CA ARG A 151 3.50 -29.76 10.11
C ARG A 151 4.89 -30.31 10.46
N ILE A 152 5.21 -30.37 11.76
CA ILE A 152 6.50 -30.91 12.24
C ILE A 152 6.71 -32.35 11.75
N VAL A 153 5.64 -33.16 11.75
CA VAL A 153 5.69 -34.54 11.25
C VAL A 153 6.11 -34.63 9.79
N ASP A 154 5.74 -33.64 8.95
CA ASP A 154 6.12 -33.64 7.54
C ASP A 154 7.64 -33.42 7.39
N PHE A 155 8.26 -32.58 8.22
CA PHE A 155 9.71 -32.37 8.25
C PHE A 155 10.48 -33.64 8.66
N LEU A 156 9.99 -34.37 9.67
CA LEU A 156 10.61 -35.61 10.14
C LEU A 156 10.50 -36.75 9.12
N LEU A 157 9.44 -36.76 8.31
CA LEU A 157 9.18 -37.81 7.30
C LEU A 157 9.83 -37.51 5.94
N ASP A 158 10.30 -36.28 5.69
CA ASP A 158 10.95 -35.89 4.43
C ASP A 158 12.18 -36.75 4.08
N PRO A 159 13.10 -37.11 5.01
CA PRO A 159 14.24 -37.97 4.71
C PRO A 159 13.83 -39.39 4.26
N ILE A 160 12.80 -39.96 4.89
CA ILE A 160 12.31 -41.32 4.59
C ILE A 160 11.66 -41.35 3.19
N ARG A 161 10.89 -40.32 2.85
CA ARG A 161 10.24 -40.18 1.54
C ARG A 161 11.25 -39.99 0.41
N GLN A 162 12.37 -39.32 0.66
CA GLN A 162 13.44 -39.17 -0.33
C GLN A 162 14.16 -40.50 -0.61
N LEU A 163 14.38 -41.32 0.42
CA LEU A 163 14.97 -42.65 0.28
C LEU A 163 14.06 -43.61 -0.50
N GLN A 164 12.74 -43.55 -0.29
CA GLN A 164 11.79 -44.38 -1.03
C GLN A 164 11.65 -43.99 -2.51
N LYS A 165 11.83 -42.71 -2.86
CA LYS A 165 11.81 -42.25 -4.26
C LYS A 165 13.14 -42.47 -5.01
N GLY A 166 14.25 -42.65 -4.28
CA GLY A 166 15.55 -43.05 -4.84
C GLY A 166 15.74 -44.57 -4.91
N GLY A 167 14.75 -45.36 -4.48
CA GLY A 167 14.78 -46.82 -4.55
C GLY A 167 14.32 -47.34 -5.90
N VAL A 168 15.23 -48.03 -6.58
CA VAL A 168 15.08 -48.85 -7.81
C VAL A 168 15.23 -48.08 -9.14
N ASN A 169 16.48 -47.75 -9.47
CA ASN A 169 17.04 -48.14 -10.78
C ASN A 169 18.12 -49.19 -10.50
N LEU A 170 17.76 -50.47 -10.68
CA LEU A 170 18.70 -51.58 -10.93
C LEU A 170 18.63 -51.88 -12.42
#